data_AF-A0A495IUG1-F1
#
_entry.id   AF-A0A495IUG1-F1
#
_cell.length_a   1.000
_cell.length_b   1.000
_cell.length_c   1.000
_cell.angle_alpha   90.00
_cell.angle_beta   90.00
_cell.angle_gamma   90.00
#
_symmetry.space_group_name_H-M   'P 1'
#
loop_
_entity.id
_entity.type
_entity.pdbx_description
1 polymer ?
#
loop_
_entity_poly.entity_id
_entity_poly.type
_entity_poly.pdbx_seq_one_letter_code
_entity_poly.pdbx_strand_id
1 'polypeptide(L)'
;MLKRYLYTGTTMLLFCLACNKNMIVKPVGFDVNCTKLNGTATTTFSAKDTLQFNFSGNPDVITFYSGEQGKRYEFASRTSAFGASQLQFSTLRANGTQSNSLAVFVSSDFQGVVTRIVNGALVRDTASTNANIAAATWNDITSRASLSTGGTTALSSGVIDLSDFASQLKPVYIAFKYSADAGSIQNKWTITNLTLNNALADAGVYTNASLNGPTTAITNYGNTTFGPGWAVSYDLAKNSNKYAWVYTDKTSLVITGATTAALATAPAEAWAIMGPVDLNRVTPDVGVAIKAIASTQPNYQYIYPVAGNYHAVFVAGNYNATGSSTNKRDITVTIKP
;
A
#
# COMPACT_ATOMS: atom_id res chain seq x y z
N MET A 1 72.24 -57.73 10.26
CA MET A 1 72.48 -56.57 9.39
C MET A 1 71.15 -55.88 9.09
N LEU A 2 71.15 -54.55 9.15
CA LEU A 2 70.29 -53.60 8.43
C LEU A 2 68.74 -53.72 8.50
N LYS A 3 68.17 -52.78 9.29
CA LYS A 3 66.98 -51.93 9.09
C LYS A 3 66.04 -52.24 7.89
N ARG A 4 64.72 -52.19 8.14
CA ARG A 4 63.84 -51.09 7.66
C ARG A 4 62.41 -51.17 8.23
N TYR A 5 61.90 -49.97 8.46
CA TYR A 5 60.68 -49.56 9.15
C TYR A 5 59.42 -49.82 8.32
N LEU A 6 58.29 -50.14 8.97
CA LEU A 6 56.98 -49.87 8.40
C LEU A 6 56.08 -49.22 9.46
N TYR A 7 55.62 -48.03 9.10
CA TYR A 7 54.95 -47.04 9.93
C TYR A 7 53.53 -47.50 10.32
N THR A 8 53.24 -47.57 11.61
CA THR A 8 51.86 -47.58 12.12
C THR A 8 51.29 -46.18 11.98
N GLY A 9 50.39 -45.99 11.01
CA GLY A 9 49.67 -44.74 10.81
C GLY A 9 48.69 -44.49 11.95
N THR A 10 49.08 -43.63 12.89
CA THR A 10 48.18 -43.12 13.92
C THR A 10 47.22 -42.12 13.29
N THR A 11 46.01 -42.55 12.97
CA THR A 11 44.90 -41.64 12.64
C THR A 11 44.58 -40.80 13.86
N MET A 12 45.14 -39.59 13.90
CA MET A 12 44.78 -38.53 14.83
C MET A 12 43.35 -38.11 14.52
N LEU A 13 42.40 -38.64 15.28
CA LEU A 13 41.00 -38.22 15.27
C LEU A 13 40.96 -36.77 15.77
N LEU A 14 40.86 -35.81 14.85
CA LEU A 14 40.60 -34.41 15.16
C LEU A 14 39.20 -34.36 15.81
N PHE A 15 39.16 -34.27 17.14
CA PHE A 15 37.95 -33.87 17.85
C PHE A 15 37.67 -32.42 17.47
N CYS A 16 36.86 -32.22 16.44
CA CYS A 16 36.13 -30.98 16.24
C CYS A 16 35.16 -30.83 17.42
N LEU A 17 35.64 -30.31 18.54
CA LEU A 17 34.81 -29.69 19.56
C LEU A 17 34.17 -28.48 18.90
N ALA A 18 33.04 -28.70 18.21
CA ALA A 18 32.14 -27.64 17.82
C ALA A 18 31.75 -26.94 19.12
N CYS A 19 32.30 -25.74 19.33
CA CYS A 19 31.95 -24.88 20.43
C CYS A 19 30.50 -24.45 20.21
N ASN A 20 29.53 -25.23 20.70
CA ASN A 20 28.17 -24.77 20.89
C ASN A 20 28.24 -23.66 21.94
N LYS A 21 28.56 -22.44 21.52
CA LYS A 21 28.32 -21.25 22.34
C LYS A 21 26.82 -21.11 22.43
N ASN A 22 26.21 -21.78 23.40
CA ASN A 22 24.83 -21.55 23.77
C ASN A 22 24.74 -20.10 24.26
N MET A 23 24.33 -19.21 23.37
CA MET A 23 24.13 -17.81 23.69
C MET A 23 22.79 -17.68 24.43
N ILE A 24 22.83 -17.74 25.76
CA ILE A 24 21.59 -17.59 26.55
C ILE A 24 21.06 -16.16 26.36
N VAL A 25 19.78 -16.07 25.97
CA VAL A 25 19.09 -14.78 25.86
C VAL A 25 18.79 -14.29 27.28
N LYS A 26 19.29 -13.10 27.61
CA LYS A 26 19.05 -12.47 28.91
C LYS A 26 17.55 -12.13 29.06
N PRO A 27 16.85 -12.65 30.09
CA PRO A 27 15.47 -12.28 30.34
C PRO A 27 15.32 -10.76 30.52
N VAL A 28 14.34 -10.17 29.84
CA VAL A 28 14.08 -8.74 29.96
C VAL A 28 13.16 -8.45 31.15
N GLY A 29 13.71 -7.77 32.16
CA GLY A 29 12.94 -7.09 33.19
C GLY A 29 12.74 -5.65 32.73
N PHE A 30 11.50 -5.20 32.67
CA PHE A 30 11.19 -3.85 32.20
C PHE A 30 9.94 -3.31 32.88
N ASP A 31 10.02 -2.06 33.33
CA ASP A 31 8.89 -1.31 33.85
C ASP A 31 8.97 0.16 33.45
N VAL A 32 7.81 0.81 33.39
CA VAL A 32 7.66 2.20 32.96
C VAL A 32 6.72 2.93 33.91
N ASN A 33 7.16 4.08 34.41
CA ASN A 33 6.30 5.01 35.14
C ASN A 33 6.16 6.32 34.36
N CYS A 34 4.94 6.83 34.22
CA CYS A 34 4.64 8.09 33.56
C CYS A 34 4.40 9.20 34.57
N THR A 35 5.11 10.31 34.42
CA THR A 35 4.96 11.51 35.25
C THR A 35 4.94 12.75 34.36
N LYS A 36 4.30 13.83 34.80
CA LYS A 36 4.50 15.15 34.19
C LYS A 36 5.94 15.62 34.47
N LEU A 37 6.65 16.13 33.45
CA LEU A 37 8.06 16.54 33.57
C LEU A 37 8.35 17.47 34.77
N ASN A 38 7.38 18.30 35.15
CA ASN A 38 7.48 19.25 36.26
C ASN A 38 6.35 19.09 37.31
N GLY A 39 5.81 17.88 37.54
CA GLY A 39 4.75 17.71 38.53
C GLY A 39 4.26 16.27 38.76
N THR A 40 3.19 16.14 39.55
CA THR A 40 2.68 14.85 40.06
C THR A 40 1.37 14.44 39.39
N ALA A 41 1.30 14.52 38.05
CA ALA A 41 0.19 13.93 37.30
C ALA A 41 0.68 12.62 36.67
N THR A 42 -0.09 11.55 36.83
CA THR A 42 0.31 10.19 36.41
C THR A 42 -0.57 9.60 35.29
N THR A 43 -1.79 10.10 35.08
CA THR A 43 -2.71 9.58 34.04
C THR A 43 -3.50 10.64 33.28
N THR A 44 -3.68 11.85 33.82
CA THR A 44 -4.41 12.95 33.16
C THR A 44 -3.51 14.16 33.00
N PHE A 45 -3.40 14.66 31.77
CA PHE A 45 -2.50 15.76 31.39
C PHE A 45 -3.24 16.77 30.50
N SER A 46 -2.71 17.98 30.37
CA SER A 46 -3.16 18.94 29.36
C SER A 46 -2.33 18.81 28.07
N ALA A 47 -2.85 19.24 26.92
CA ALA A 47 -2.13 19.16 25.63
C ALA A 47 -0.77 19.89 25.58
N LYS A 48 -0.48 20.77 26.55
CA LYS A 48 0.81 21.47 26.71
C LYS A 48 1.78 20.78 27.65
N ASP A 49 1.37 19.69 28.29
CA ASP A 49 2.19 18.98 29.24
C ASP A 49 3.19 18.07 28.54
N THR A 50 4.45 18.16 28.94
CA THR A 50 5.46 17.17 28.59
C THR A 50 5.36 16.00 29.56
N LEU A 51 5.03 14.84 29.03
CA LEU A 51 5.06 13.58 29.76
C LEU A 51 6.48 13.04 29.76
N GLN A 52 6.93 12.56 30.91
CA GLN A 52 8.19 11.84 31.07
C GLN A 52 7.88 10.40 31.47
N PHE A 53 8.31 9.47 30.62
CA PHE A 53 8.27 8.04 30.87
C PHE A 53 9.62 7.61 31.44
N ASN A 54 9.65 7.21 32.70
CA ASN A 54 10.86 6.77 33.39
C ASN A 54 10.96 5.25 33.30
N PHE A 55 12.11 4.76 32.86
CA PHE A 55 12.35 3.35 32.59
C PHE A 55 13.17 2.72 33.71
N SER A 56 12.82 1.48 34.07
CA SER A 56 13.60 0.64 34.96
C SER A 56 13.75 -0.77 34.40
N GLY A 57 14.74 -1.49 34.92
CA GLY A 57 15.07 -2.84 34.46
C GLY A 57 16.27 -2.84 33.51
N ASN A 58 16.31 -3.79 32.59
CA ASN A 58 17.50 -4.15 31.84
C ASN A 58 17.32 -4.36 30.32
N PRO A 59 16.46 -3.58 29.61
CA PRO A 59 16.22 -3.78 28.19
C PRO A 59 17.37 -3.28 27.33
N ASP A 60 17.73 -4.03 26.29
CA ASP A 60 18.73 -3.62 25.31
C ASP A 60 18.11 -2.67 24.27
N VAL A 61 16.86 -2.92 23.85
CA VAL A 61 16.11 -2.04 22.95
C VAL A 61 14.74 -1.71 23.50
N ILE A 62 14.20 -0.55 23.12
CA ILE A 62 12.84 -0.12 23.45
C ILE A 62 12.23 0.53 22.21
N THR A 63 11.05 0.07 21.81
CA THR A 63 10.20 0.68 20.78
C THR A 63 8.96 1.29 21.43
N PHE A 64 8.66 2.54 21.08
CA PHE A 64 7.53 3.29 21.61
C PHE A 64 6.42 3.46 20.58
N TYR A 65 5.18 3.25 21.02
CA TYR A 65 3.95 3.49 20.29
C TYR A 65 3.14 4.50 21.11
N SER A 66 2.84 5.68 20.56
CA SER A 66 2.10 6.72 21.30
C SER A 66 0.61 6.40 21.42
N GLY A 67 0.07 5.49 20.61
CA GLY A 67 -1.37 5.23 20.56
C GLY A 67 -2.14 6.25 19.71
N GLU A 68 -1.45 7.22 19.10
CA GLU A 68 -2.03 8.07 18.06
C GLU A 68 -2.28 7.28 16.77
N GLN A 69 -3.11 7.81 15.87
CA GLN A 69 -3.39 7.17 14.59
C GLN A 69 -2.09 6.90 13.81
N GLY A 70 -1.89 5.64 13.40
CA GLY A 70 -0.65 5.22 12.74
C GLY A 70 0.46 4.77 13.70
N LYS A 71 0.27 4.91 15.01
CA LYS A 71 1.24 4.67 16.08
C LYS A 71 0.65 3.79 17.20
N ARG A 72 -0.33 2.92 16.90
CA ARG A 72 -0.99 2.01 17.84
C ARG A 72 -0.40 0.61 17.80
N TYR A 73 -0.02 0.08 18.97
CA TYR A 73 0.64 -1.22 19.04
C TYR A 73 -0.29 -2.39 18.67
N GLU A 74 -1.56 -2.30 19.04
CA GLU A 74 -2.58 -3.30 18.71
C GLU A 74 -2.79 -3.47 17.19
N PHE A 75 -2.36 -2.49 16.39
CA PHE A 75 -2.40 -2.54 14.93
C PHE A 75 -1.02 -2.66 14.27
N ALA A 76 0.03 -2.98 15.04
CA ALA A 76 1.41 -3.11 14.54
C ALA A 76 1.61 -4.28 13.55
N SER A 77 0.66 -5.22 13.47
CA SER A 77 0.65 -6.31 12.49
C SER A 77 -0.59 -6.31 11.60
N ARG A 78 -1.42 -5.25 11.65
CA ARG A 78 -2.68 -5.19 10.89
C ARG A 78 -2.40 -4.84 9.43
N THR A 79 -2.75 -5.73 8.52
CA THR A 79 -2.59 -5.54 7.06
C THR A 79 -3.92 -5.45 6.31
N SER A 80 -5.04 -5.76 6.97
CA SER A 80 -6.38 -5.67 6.41
C SER A 80 -7.36 -5.19 7.48
N ALA A 81 -8.34 -4.37 7.08
CA ALA A 81 -9.46 -3.94 7.90
C ALA A 81 -10.64 -3.55 7.01
N PHE A 82 -11.85 -3.93 7.40
CA PHE A 82 -13.05 -3.48 6.73
C PHE A 82 -13.28 -1.99 6.96
N GLY A 83 -13.57 -1.27 5.88
CA GLY A 83 -13.96 0.12 5.88
C GLY A 83 -14.81 0.43 4.64
N ALA A 84 -15.06 1.71 4.41
CA ALA A 84 -15.68 2.17 3.18
C ALA A 84 -14.62 2.22 2.07
N SER A 85 -14.72 1.32 1.09
CA SER A 85 -13.85 1.34 -0.07
C SER A 85 -14.36 2.37 -1.08
N GLN A 86 -13.56 3.41 -1.32
CA GLN A 86 -13.99 4.61 -2.04
C GLN A 86 -13.08 4.86 -3.25
N LEU A 87 -13.65 4.76 -4.44
CA LEU A 87 -13.02 5.19 -5.69
C LEU A 87 -13.47 6.61 -6.03
N GLN A 88 -12.51 7.47 -6.35
CA GLN A 88 -12.76 8.81 -6.87
C GLN A 88 -11.81 9.10 -8.02
N PHE A 89 -12.27 9.89 -8.97
CA PHE A 89 -11.49 10.44 -10.08
C PHE A 89 -12.23 11.62 -10.69
N SER A 90 -11.54 12.41 -11.52
CA SER A 90 -12.15 13.47 -12.33
C SER A 90 -12.06 13.14 -13.81
N THR A 91 -13.07 13.51 -14.60
CA THR A 91 -13.09 13.28 -16.05
C THR A 91 -13.28 14.58 -16.82
N LEU A 92 -12.65 14.70 -17.98
CA LEU A 92 -12.90 15.78 -18.95
C LEU A 92 -13.10 15.16 -20.33
N ARG A 93 -14.27 15.40 -20.91
CA ARG A 93 -14.59 15.07 -22.29
C ARG A 93 -14.27 16.27 -23.20
N ALA A 94 -13.62 16.03 -24.33
CA ALA A 94 -13.34 17.06 -25.34
C ALA A 94 -13.49 16.51 -26.77
N ASN A 95 -13.44 17.43 -27.75
CA ASN A 95 -13.50 17.22 -29.20
C ASN A 95 -14.83 16.68 -29.74
N GLY A 96 -15.26 15.50 -29.27
CA GLY A 96 -16.47 14.84 -29.74
C GLY A 96 -17.65 15.00 -28.77
N THR A 97 -18.80 14.49 -29.19
CA THR A 97 -20.05 14.48 -28.42
C THR A 97 -20.67 13.09 -28.29
N GLN A 98 -20.00 12.03 -28.76
CA GLN A 98 -20.53 10.66 -28.73
C GLN A 98 -20.95 10.27 -27.30
N SER A 99 -22.14 9.70 -27.16
CA SER A 99 -22.65 9.19 -25.88
C SER A 99 -22.00 7.86 -25.52
N ASN A 100 -21.96 7.50 -24.23
CA ASN A 100 -21.52 6.19 -23.74
C ASN A 100 -20.10 5.78 -24.21
N SER A 101 -19.25 6.77 -24.46
CA SER A 101 -17.93 6.57 -25.04
C SER A 101 -16.83 6.29 -23.99
N LEU A 102 -17.20 6.30 -22.70
CA LEU A 102 -16.37 5.95 -21.55
C LEU A 102 -17.23 5.14 -20.57
N ALA A 103 -16.69 4.00 -20.14
CA ALA A 103 -17.28 3.17 -19.10
C ALA A 103 -16.23 2.79 -18.05
N VAL A 104 -16.69 2.55 -16.82
CA VAL A 104 -15.87 2.18 -15.67
C VAL A 104 -16.30 0.79 -15.21
N PHE A 105 -15.35 -0.12 -15.11
CA PHE A 105 -15.61 -1.51 -14.76
C PHE A 105 -14.77 -1.98 -13.58
N VAL A 106 -15.30 -2.98 -12.87
CA VAL A 106 -14.59 -3.73 -11.83
C VAL A 106 -14.63 -5.23 -12.15
N SER A 107 -13.50 -5.91 -12.06
CA SER A 107 -13.39 -7.37 -12.20
C SER A 107 -12.55 -7.96 -11.07
N SER A 108 -12.93 -9.13 -10.56
CA SER A 108 -12.16 -9.91 -9.59
C SER A 108 -11.56 -11.19 -10.21
N ASP A 109 -11.77 -11.42 -11.51
CA ASP A 109 -11.36 -12.62 -12.25
C ASP A 109 -10.51 -12.34 -13.49
N PHE A 110 -10.19 -11.07 -13.78
CA PHE A 110 -9.24 -10.72 -14.82
C PHE A 110 -7.87 -11.34 -14.53
N GLN A 111 -7.39 -12.16 -15.46
CA GLN A 111 -6.16 -12.96 -15.31
C GLN A 111 -4.87 -12.12 -15.44
N GLY A 112 -4.98 -10.80 -15.58
CA GLY A 112 -3.84 -9.90 -15.69
C GLY A 112 -3.24 -9.81 -17.10
N VAL A 113 -2.16 -9.04 -17.18
CA VAL A 113 -1.41 -8.82 -18.41
C VAL A 113 -0.44 -9.96 -18.65
N VAL A 114 -0.43 -10.50 -19.87
CA VAL A 114 0.54 -11.51 -20.28
C VAL A 114 1.79 -10.83 -20.82
N THR A 115 2.96 -11.29 -20.40
CA THR A 115 4.25 -10.81 -20.89
C THR A 115 5.06 -11.97 -21.45
N ARG A 116 5.95 -11.66 -22.39
CA ARG A 116 6.87 -12.61 -23.01
C ARG A 116 8.22 -11.94 -23.24
N ILE A 117 9.26 -12.74 -23.36
CA ILE A 117 10.60 -12.23 -23.71
C ILE A 117 10.75 -12.24 -25.22
N VAL A 118 11.07 -11.08 -25.81
CA VAL A 118 11.44 -10.94 -27.23
C VAL A 118 12.81 -10.28 -27.28
N ASN A 119 13.80 -10.95 -27.85
CA ASN A 119 15.18 -10.45 -27.95
C ASN A 119 15.76 -9.98 -26.59
N GLY A 120 15.49 -10.72 -25.51
CA GLY A 120 15.96 -10.39 -24.16
C GLY A 120 15.20 -9.27 -23.44
N ALA A 121 14.24 -8.62 -24.10
CA ALA A 121 13.38 -7.61 -23.50
C ALA A 121 12.03 -8.20 -23.11
N LEU A 122 11.51 -7.79 -21.95
CA LEU A 122 10.17 -8.14 -21.50
C LEU A 122 9.15 -7.27 -22.23
N VAL A 123 8.30 -7.90 -23.04
CA VAL A 123 7.30 -7.25 -23.89
C VAL A 123 5.92 -7.80 -23.55
N ARG A 124 4.90 -6.95 -23.61
CA ARG A 124 3.50 -7.37 -23.48
C ARG A 124 3.11 -8.30 -24.64
N ASP A 125 2.48 -9.42 -24.31
CA ASP A 125 1.74 -10.22 -25.29
C ASP A 125 0.34 -9.63 -25.44
N THR A 126 0.16 -8.78 -26.46
CA THR A 126 -1.11 -8.07 -26.69
C THR A 126 -2.25 -9.03 -27.00
N ALA A 127 -2.02 -10.09 -27.77
CA ALA A 127 -3.07 -11.02 -28.16
C ALA A 127 -3.60 -11.79 -26.93
N SER A 128 -2.70 -12.32 -26.12
CA SER A 128 -3.05 -13.06 -24.90
C SER A 128 -3.65 -12.13 -23.84
N THR A 129 -3.15 -10.90 -23.73
CA THR A 129 -3.75 -9.88 -22.84
C THR A 129 -5.18 -9.55 -23.28
N ASN A 130 -5.43 -9.36 -24.58
CA ASN A 130 -6.78 -9.09 -25.08
C ASN A 130 -7.72 -10.29 -24.88
N ALA A 131 -7.22 -11.52 -25.01
CA ALA A 131 -7.98 -12.72 -24.66
C ALA A 131 -8.37 -12.74 -23.17
N ASN A 132 -7.45 -12.38 -22.27
CA ASN A 132 -7.75 -12.23 -20.84
C ASN A 132 -8.79 -11.14 -20.57
N ILE A 133 -8.72 -10.00 -21.27
CA ILE A 133 -9.70 -8.91 -21.14
C ILE A 133 -11.08 -9.39 -21.57
N ALA A 134 -11.16 -10.14 -22.69
CA ALA A 134 -12.42 -10.66 -23.22
C ALA A 134 -13.03 -11.79 -22.38
N ALA A 135 -12.19 -12.58 -21.70
CA ALA A 135 -12.63 -13.70 -20.86
C ALA A 135 -13.05 -13.28 -19.44
N ALA A 136 -12.65 -12.09 -18.98
CA ALA A 136 -12.95 -11.61 -17.64
C ALA A 136 -14.41 -11.16 -17.48
N THR A 137 -14.95 -11.31 -16.28
CA THR A 137 -16.27 -10.81 -15.91
C THR A 137 -16.15 -9.35 -15.44
N TRP A 138 -16.63 -8.43 -16.27
CA TRP A 138 -16.60 -6.99 -15.98
C TRP A 138 -17.95 -6.51 -15.42
N ASN A 139 -17.94 -6.02 -14.19
CA ASN A 139 -19.10 -5.38 -13.55
C ASN A 139 -19.10 -3.90 -13.92
N ASP A 140 -20.12 -3.47 -14.67
CA ASP A 140 -20.27 -2.06 -15.05
C ASP A 140 -20.69 -1.23 -13.83
N ILE A 141 -19.83 -0.29 -13.43
CA ILE A 141 -20.10 0.65 -12.34
C ILE A 141 -20.19 2.09 -12.84
N THR A 142 -20.32 2.30 -14.15
CA THR A 142 -20.34 3.64 -14.78
C THR A 142 -21.45 4.50 -14.20
N SER A 143 -22.62 3.92 -13.92
CA SER A 143 -23.77 4.62 -13.32
C SER A 143 -23.54 5.12 -11.90
N ARG A 144 -22.51 4.62 -11.19
CA ARG A 144 -22.11 5.11 -9.86
C ARG A 144 -21.29 6.41 -9.96
N ALA A 145 -20.85 6.79 -11.15
CA ALA A 145 -19.98 7.94 -11.38
C ALA A 145 -20.70 9.08 -12.10
N SER A 146 -20.39 10.32 -11.72
CA SER A 146 -20.69 11.51 -12.54
C SER A 146 -19.60 11.71 -13.60
N LEU A 147 -19.94 11.59 -14.88
CA LEU A 147 -18.99 11.74 -15.99
C LEU A 147 -19.18 13.06 -16.74
N SER A 148 -18.08 13.67 -17.17
CA SER A 148 -18.10 14.94 -17.93
C SER A 148 -18.90 14.80 -19.22
N THR A 149 -19.79 15.76 -19.48
CA THR A 149 -20.53 15.88 -20.73
C THR A 149 -19.86 16.88 -21.70
N GLY A 150 -18.60 17.25 -21.46
CA GLY A 150 -17.88 18.28 -22.20
C GLY A 150 -17.54 19.51 -21.35
N GLY A 151 -16.79 20.45 -21.91
CA GLY A 151 -16.42 21.72 -21.27
C GLY A 151 -14.91 21.93 -21.18
N THR A 152 -14.49 22.86 -20.33
CA THR A 152 -13.07 23.20 -20.06
C THR A 152 -12.59 22.75 -18.68
N THR A 153 -13.50 22.30 -17.81
CA THR A 153 -13.21 21.89 -16.43
C THR A 153 -13.51 20.42 -16.24
N ALA A 154 -12.60 19.70 -15.57
CA ALA A 154 -12.83 18.31 -15.23
C ALA A 154 -13.94 18.17 -14.18
N LEU A 155 -14.84 17.21 -14.38
CA LEU A 155 -15.93 16.89 -13.46
C LEU A 155 -15.51 15.75 -12.53
N SER A 156 -15.70 15.95 -11.22
CA SER A 156 -15.52 14.87 -10.23
C SER A 156 -16.57 13.79 -10.41
N SER A 157 -16.15 12.52 -10.32
CA SER A 157 -17.03 11.36 -10.33
C SER A 157 -17.95 11.26 -9.11
N GLY A 158 -17.62 11.99 -8.03
CA GLY A 158 -18.20 11.77 -6.71
C GLY A 158 -17.42 10.72 -5.92
N VAL A 159 -18.00 10.20 -4.85
CA VAL A 159 -17.47 9.06 -4.10
C VAL A 159 -18.18 7.81 -4.61
N ILE A 160 -17.44 6.94 -5.31
CA ILE A 160 -17.97 5.65 -5.76
C ILE A 160 -17.66 4.61 -4.67
N ASP A 161 -18.71 4.07 -4.07
CA ASP A 161 -18.58 2.98 -3.10
C ASP A 161 -18.33 1.64 -3.80
N LEU A 162 -17.28 0.94 -3.36
CA LEU A 162 -16.86 -0.39 -3.81
C LEU A 162 -16.94 -1.42 -2.67
N SER A 163 -17.63 -1.12 -1.57
CA SER A 163 -17.72 -2.02 -0.41
C SER A 163 -18.38 -3.36 -0.75
N ASP A 164 -19.25 -3.41 -1.77
CA ASP A 164 -19.82 -4.64 -2.32
C ASP A 164 -18.75 -5.58 -2.90
N PHE A 165 -17.73 -5.04 -3.56
CA PHE A 165 -16.57 -5.81 -4.00
C PHE A 165 -15.61 -6.14 -2.86
N ALA A 166 -15.40 -5.22 -1.93
CA ALA A 166 -14.51 -5.42 -0.78
C ALA A 166 -15.00 -6.57 0.12
N SER A 167 -16.32 -6.74 0.25
CA SER A 167 -16.93 -7.83 1.02
C SER A 167 -16.64 -9.24 0.48
N GLN A 168 -16.23 -9.35 -0.80
CA GLN A 168 -15.92 -10.62 -1.44
C GLN A 168 -14.53 -11.15 -1.09
N LEU A 169 -13.70 -10.36 -0.39
CA LEU A 169 -12.34 -10.73 0.04
C LEU A 169 -11.43 -11.20 -1.11
N LYS A 170 -11.65 -10.63 -2.30
CA LYS A 170 -10.83 -10.85 -3.50
C LYS A 170 -10.22 -9.51 -3.94
N PRO A 171 -8.94 -9.49 -4.35
CA PRO A 171 -8.40 -8.35 -5.05
C PRO A 171 -9.21 -8.05 -6.32
N VAL A 172 -9.27 -6.78 -6.69
CA VAL A 172 -10.00 -6.35 -7.88
C VAL A 172 -9.13 -5.57 -8.84
N TYR A 173 -9.56 -5.53 -10.09
CA TYR A 173 -9.05 -4.68 -11.15
C TYR A 173 -10.10 -3.62 -11.47
N ILE A 174 -9.67 -2.38 -11.58
CA ILE A 174 -10.51 -1.26 -12.01
C ILE A 174 -10.10 -0.90 -13.44
N ALA A 175 -11.07 -0.78 -14.34
CA ALA A 175 -10.80 -0.48 -15.73
C ALA A 175 -11.60 0.70 -16.24
N PHE A 176 -10.96 1.52 -17.07
CA PHE A 176 -11.61 2.49 -17.94
C PHE A 176 -11.64 1.93 -19.36
N LYS A 177 -12.85 1.70 -19.86
CA LYS A 177 -13.09 1.27 -21.23
C LYS A 177 -13.48 2.48 -22.07
N TYR A 178 -12.71 2.73 -23.12
CA TYR A 178 -13.05 3.66 -24.18
C TYR A 178 -13.81 2.93 -25.28
N SER A 179 -14.84 3.56 -25.82
CA SER A 179 -15.59 3.08 -26.97
C SER A 179 -15.92 4.26 -27.87
N ALA A 180 -15.74 4.11 -29.17
CA ALA A 180 -16.07 5.16 -30.13
C ALA A 180 -16.49 4.58 -31.47
N ASP A 181 -17.42 5.27 -32.13
CA ASP A 181 -17.91 4.92 -33.47
C ASP A 181 -17.09 5.60 -34.57
N ALA A 182 -17.13 5.01 -35.76
CA ALA A 182 -16.60 5.62 -36.98
C ALA A 182 -17.53 6.75 -37.50
N GLY A 183 -17.03 7.56 -38.43
CA GLY A 183 -17.82 8.54 -39.19
C GLY A 183 -18.19 9.83 -38.45
N SER A 184 -17.84 9.96 -37.16
CA SER A 184 -18.00 11.20 -36.38
C SER A 184 -16.79 11.44 -35.49
N ILE A 185 -16.61 12.68 -35.02
CA ILE A 185 -15.51 13.02 -34.11
C ILE A 185 -15.60 12.14 -32.87
N GLN A 186 -14.53 11.42 -32.58
CA GLN A 186 -14.45 10.53 -31.43
C GLN A 186 -13.96 11.32 -30.21
N ASN A 187 -14.57 11.05 -29.06
CA ASN A 187 -14.30 11.83 -27.86
C ASN A 187 -12.84 11.69 -27.43
N LYS A 188 -12.23 12.80 -27.00
CA LYS A 188 -11.06 12.76 -26.14
C LYS A 188 -11.53 12.64 -24.70
N TRP A 189 -10.90 11.75 -23.94
CA TRP A 189 -11.09 11.66 -22.49
C TRP A 189 -9.77 11.87 -21.77
N THR A 190 -9.83 12.69 -20.72
CA THR A 190 -8.78 12.86 -19.74
C THR A 190 -9.33 12.47 -18.37
N ILE A 191 -8.62 11.59 -17.67
CA ILE A 191 -8.92 11.18 -16.30
C ILE A 191 -7.79 11.68 -15.39
N THR A 192 -8.12 12.38 -14.32
CA THR A 192 -7.17 12.93 -13.34
C THR A 192 -7.64 12.66 -11.91
N ASN A 193 -6.79 12.98 -10.92
CA ASN A 193 -7.13 12.95 -9.49
C ASN A 193 -7.73 11.62 -9.03
N LEU A 194 -7.28 10.49 -9.59
CA LEU A 194 -7.77 9.18 -9.17
C LEU A 194 -7.19 8.80 -7.82
N THR A 195 -8.06 8.44 -6.89
CA THR A 195 -7.72 7.84 -5.61
C THR A 195 -8.64 6.65 -5.34
N LEU A 196 -8.05 5.60 -4.77
CA LEU A 196 -8.78 4.47 -4.22
C LEU A 196 -8.38 4.35 -2.76
N ASN A 197 -9.31 4.68 -1.87
CA ASN A 197 -9.08 4.74 -0.43
C ASN A 197 -9.91 3.67 0.28
N ASN A 198 -9.39 3.18 1.41
CA ASN A 198 -10.15 2.46 2.42
C ASN A 198 -10.31 3.38 3.64
N ALA A 199 -11.52 3.86 3.89
CA ALA A 199 -11.85 4.73 5.01
C ALA A 199 -12.47 3.91 6.15
N LEU A 200 -11.75 3.79 7.26
CA LEU A 200 -12.14 3.03 8.43
C LEU A 200 -13.05 3.85 9.38
N ALA A 201 -13.78 3.15 10.24
CA ALA A 201 -14.65 3.76 11.25
C ALA A 201 -13.89 4.58 12.32
N ASP A 202 -12.59 4.31 12.51
CA ASP A 202 -11.71 5.05 13.43
C ASP A 202 -11.10 6.32 12.80
N ALA A 203 -11.73 6.83 11.71
CA ALA A 203 -11.25 7.91 10.87
C ALA A 203 -9.92 7.65 10.16
N GLY A 204 -9.41 6.41 10.17
CA GLY A 204 -8.25 5.98 9.38
C GLY A 204 -8.55 6.01 7.90
N VAL A 205 -7.73 6.67 7.09
CA VAL A 205 -7.86 6.64 5.63
C VAL A 205 -6.57 6.09 5.04
N TYR A 206 -6.69 4.97 4.33
CA TYR A 206 -5.57 4.30 3.70
C TYR A 206 -5.71 4.39 2.17
N THR A 207 -4.77 5.05 1.52
CA THR A 207 -4.71 5.07 0.06
C THR A 207 -4.14 3.75 -0.44
N ASN A 208 -4.94 3.04 -1.24
CA ASN A 208 -4.59 1.73 -1.79
C ASN A 208 -4.18 1.78 -3.26
N ALA A 209 -4.69 2.75 -4.02
CA ALA A 209 -4.20 3.01 -5.38
C ALA A 209 -4.49 4.46 -5.80
N SER A 210 -3.80 4.90 -6.85
CA SER A 210 -3.97 6.23 -7.46
C SER A 210 -3.44 6.21 -8.90
N LEU A 211 -3.32 7.37 -9.54
CA LEU A 211 -2.57 7.55 -10.79
C LEU A 211 -1.03 7.44 -10.62
N ASN A 212 -0.55 6.96 -9.49
CA ASN A 212 0.87 6.73 -9.25
C ASN A 212 1.34 5.46 -9.96
N GLY A 213 2.56 5.52 -10.49
CA GLY A 213 3.25 4.41 -11.12
C GLY A 213 3.66 3.38 -10.07
N PRO A 214 4.00 2.16 -10.51
CA PRO A 214 4.39 1.08 -9.59
C PRO A 214 5.69 1.37 -8.84
N THR A 215 6.44 2.40 -9.24
CA THR A 215 7.67 2.87 -8.59
C THR A 215 7.45 4.08 -7.67
N THR A 216 6.26 4.66 -7.68
CA THR A 216 5.92 5.83 -6.85
C THR A 216 5.31 5.35 -5.54
N ALA A 217 5.95 5.76 -4.43
CA ALA A 217 5.51 5.43 -3.07
C ALA A 217 4.11 5.99 -2.74
N ILE A 218 3.32 5.18 -2.05
CA ILE A 218 2.10 5.56 -1.33
C ILE A 218 2.39 5.38 0.16
N THR A 219 2.47 6.48 0.90
CA THR A 219 2.78 6.46 2.33
C THR A 219 1.51 6.63 3.15
N ASN A 220 1.14 5.59 3.89
CA ASN A 220 0.04 5.61 4.86
C ASN A 220 0.67 5.56 6.25
N TYR A 221 0.51 6.62 7.04
CA TYR A 221 0.94 6.65 8.45
C TYR A 221 2.41 6.27 8.71
N GLY A 222 3.32 6.60 7.78
CA GLY A 222 4.74 6.29 7.89
C GLY A 222 5.15 4.93 7.32
N ASN A 223 4.20 4.14 6.81
CA ASN A 223 4.47 2.92 6.06
C ASN A 223 4.36 3.17 4.56
N THR A 224 5.35 2.73 3.79
CA THR A 224 5.41 2.93 2.34
C THR A 224 5.00 1.65 1.61
N THR A 225 3.97 1.80 0.78
CA THR A 225 3.52 0.81 -0.20
C THR A 225 3.68 1.38 -1.62
N PHE A 226 3.35 0.59 -2.64
CA PHE A 226 3.39 1.02 -4.03
C PHE A 226 2.05 0.71 -4.70
N GLY A 227 1.66 1.57 -5.65
CA GLY A 227 0.45 1.35 -6.44
C GLY A 227 0.59 0.12 -7.36
N PRO A 228 -0.52 -0.46 -7.81
CA PRO A 228 -0.51 -1.63 -8.71
C PRO A 228 -0.01 -1.30 -10.14
N GLY A 229 0.09 0.00 -10.48
CA GLY A 229 0.40 0.45 -11.84
C GLY A 229 -0.78 0.33 -12.81
N TRP A 230 -0.51 0.67 -14.07
CA TRP A 230 -1.51 0.72 -15.14
C TRP A 230 -1.08 -0.13 -16.34
N ALA A 231 -2.05 -0.83 -16.89
CA ALA A 231 -1.93 -1.57 -18.14
C ALA A 231 -2.88 -0.98 -19.18
N VAL A 232 -2.35 -0.63 -20.34
CA VAL A 232 -3.17 -0.17 -21.48
C VAL A 232 -3.17 -1.24 -22.57
N SER A 233 -4.33 -1.50 -23.17
CA SER A 233 -4.49 -2.49 -24.25
C SER A 233 -5.60 -2.10 -25.21
N TYR A 234 -5.48 -2.55 -26.46
CA TYR A 234 -6.52 -2.46 -27.47
C TYR A 234 -6.41 -3.66 -28.42
N ASP A 235 -7.52 -4.03 -29.02
CA ASP A 235 -7.59 -5.07 -30.06
C ASP A 235 -7.62 -4.40 -31.44
N LEU A 236 -6.70 -4.80 -32.32
CA LEU A 236 -6.62 -4.27 -33.70
C LEU A 236 -7.89 -4.56 -34.50
N ALA A 237 -8.62 -5.64 -34.19
CA ALA A 237 -9.88 -5.96 -34.85
C ALA A 237 -11.01 -4.98 -34.47
N LYS A 238 -10.91 -4.35 -33.29
CA LYS A 238 -11.91 -3.40 -32.76
C LYS A 238 -11.43 -1.94 -32.76
N ASN A 239 -10.18 -1.72 -33.14
CA ASN A 239 -9.48 -0.44 -33.05
C ASN A 239 -8.32 -0.41 -34.05
N SER A 240 -8.66 -0.47 -35.34
CA SER A 240 -7.65 -0.50 -36.43
C SER A 240 -6.85 0.80 -36.53
N ASN A 241 -7.42 1.91 -36.03
CA ASN A 241 -6.77 3.21 -35.92
C ASN A 241 -5.79 3.30 -34.74
N LYS A 242 -5.69 2.26 -33.91
CA LYS A 242 -4.72 2.09 -32.83
C LYS A 242 -4.77 3.19 -31.76
N TYR A 243 -5.94 3.77 -31.52
CA TYR A 243 -6.10 4.73 -30.44
C TYR A 243 -5.93 4.03 -29.10
N ALA A 244 -5.05 4.55 -28.25
CA ALA A 244 -4.69 3.94 -26.99
C ALA A 244 -4.75 4.96 -25.86
N TRP A 245 -4.97 4.46 -24.65
CA TRP A 245 -4.76 5.24 -23.44
C TRP A 245 -3.26 5.52 -23.26
N VAL A 246 -2.95 6.77 -22.94
CA VAL A 246 -1.64 7.26 -22.54
C VAL A 246 -1.70 7.50 -21.05
N TYR A 247 -0.95 6.69 -20.31
CA TYR A 247 -0.77 6.85 -18.88
C TYR A 247 0.43 7.75 -18.60
N THR A 248 0.23 8.77 -17.77
CA THR A 248 1.29 9.66 -17.27
C THR A 248 1.30 9.64 -15.76
N ASP A 249 2.42 9.18 -15.17
CA ASP A 249 2.60 9.03 -13.72
C ASP A 249 2.17 10.28 -12.95
N LYS A 250 1.42 10.08 -11.87
CA LYS A 250 0.83 11.10 -10.96
C LYS A 250 -0.14 12.08 -11.61
N THR A 251 -0.30 12.03 -12.93
CA THR A 251 -0.90 13.13 -13.69
C THR A 251 -2.23 12.72 -14.27
N SER A 252 -2.24 11.77 -15.21
CA SER A 252 -3.46 11.49 -15.98
C SER A 252 -3.45 10.18 -16.74
N LEU A 253 -4.65 9.73 -17.12
CA LEU A 253 -4.89 8.85 -18.26
C LEU A 253 -5.56 9.66 -19.36
N VAL A 254 -5.03 9.63 -20.57
CA VAL A 254 -5.57 10.36 -21.72
C VAL A 254 -5.75 9.43 -22.89
N ILE A 255 -6.90 9.45 -23.54
CA ILE A 255 -7.09 8.86 -24.86
C ILE A 255 -7.62 9.92 -25.82
N THR A 256 -7.01 9.99 -27.00
CA THR A 256 -7.44 10.88 -28.07
C THR A 256 -7.90 10.01 -29.23
N GLY A 257 -9.21 9.93 -29.45
CA GLY A 257 -9.77 9.34 -30.66
C GLY A 257 -9.59 10.27 -31.87
N ALA A 258 -10.27 9.94 -32.97
CA ALA A 258 -10.28 10.78 -34.16
C ALA A 258 -10.79 12.22 -33.89
N THR A 259 -9.98 13.22 -34.22
CA THR A 259 -10.28 14.65 -34.00
C THR A 259 -11.17 15.26 -35.08
N THR A 260 -11.38 14.57 -36.20
CA THR A 260 -12.29 14.95 -37.28
C THR A 260 -13.06 13.72 -37.76
N ALA A 261 -14.22 13.92 -38.38
CA ALA A 261 -15.01 12.81 -38.95
C ALA A 261 -14.25 12.04 -40.05
N ALA A 262 -13.43 12.74 -40.85
CA ALA A 262 -12.61 12.12 -41.90
C ALA A 262 -11.52 11.19 -41.34
N LEU A 263 -11.01 11.47 -40.13
CA LEU A 263 -10.04 10.62 -39.46
C LEU A 263 -10.70 9.47 -38.68
N ALA A 264 -12.02 9.53 -38.45
CA ALA A 264 -12.79 8.50 -37.77
C ALA A 264 -13.15 7.34 -38.72
N THR A 265 -12.14 6.76 -39.37
CA THR A 265 -12.30 5.72 -40.40
C THR A 265 -12.74 4.36 -39.86
N ALA A 266 -12.62 4.13 -38.54
CA ALA A 266 -12.97 2.89 -37.88
C ALA A 266 -13.42 3.13 -36.43
N PRO A 267 -14.22 2.21 -35.84
CA PRO A 267 -14.53 2.26 -34.42
C PRO A 267 -13.26 2.02 -33.59
N ALA A 268 -13.33 2.33 -32.30
CA ALA A 268 -12.24 2.13 -31.37
C ALA A 268 -12.71 1.62 -30.02
N GLU A 269 -12.15 0.48 -29.59
CA GLU A 269 -12.20 -0.02 -28.22
C GLU A 269 -10.79 -0.02 -27.62
N ALA A 270 -10.62 0.58 -26.43
CA ALA A 270 -9.35 0.58 -25.73
C ALA A 270 -9.56 0.55 -24.21
N TRP A 271 -8.68 -0.15 -23.51
CA TRP A 271 -8.78 -0.41 -22.08
C TRP A 271 -7.57 0.17 -21.35
N ALA A 272 -7.81 0.85 -20.22
CA ALA A 272 -6.81 1.15 -19.21
C ALA A 272 -7.21 0.45 -17.92
N ILE A 273 -6.37 -0.46 -17.42
CA ILE A 273 -6.67 -1.36 -16.31
C ILE A 273 -5.64 -1.16 -15.20
N MET A 274 -6.11 -0.94 -13.98
CA MET A 274 -5.32 -0.83 -12.77
C MET A 274 -5.62 -2.02 -11.87
N GLY A 275 -4.59 -2.64 -11.30
CA GLY A 275 -4.75 -3.72 -10.33
C GLY A 275 -3.76 -4.87 -10.51
N PRO A 276 -3.88 -5.92 -9.68
CA PRO A 276 -4.93 -6.12 -8.69
C PRO A 276 -4.78 -5.20 -7.47
N VAL A 277 -5.88 -4.84 -6.81
CA VAL A 277 -5.90 -4.08 -5.56
C VAL A 277 -6.75 -4.80 -4.52
N ASP A 278 -6.20 -5.01 -3.33
CA ASP A 278 -6.99 -5.39 -2.15
C ASP A 278 -7.67 -4.14 -1.58
N LEU A 279 -9.00 -4.11 -1.65
CA LEU A 279 -9.83 -2.99 -1.21
C LEU A 279 -9.84 -2.79 0.30
N ASN A 280 -9.59 -3.84 1.09
CA ASN A 280 -9.55 -3.80 2.55
C ASN A 280 -8.14 -3.59 3.10
N ARG A 281 -7.14 -3.43 2.22
CA ARG A 281 -5.75 -3.28 2.64
C ARG A 281 -5.59 -2.04 3.51
N VAL A 282 -4.82 -2.21 4.58
CA VAL A 282 -4.33 -1.13 5.44
C VAL A 282 -2.85 -1.37 5.71
N THR A 283 -2.11 -0.32 6.07
CA THR A 283 -0.72 -0.48 6.50
C THR A 283 -0.65 -0.65 8.01
N PRO A 284 0.28 -1.48 8.52
CA PRO A 284 0.51 -1.59 9.95
C PRO A 284 0.95 -0.26 10.57
N ASP A 285 0.53 -0.02 11.80
CA ASP A 285 0.97 1.11 12.60
C ASP A 285 2.44 0.91 13.02
N VAL A 286 3.21 2.00 13.09
CA VAL A 286 4.67 1.96 13.22
C VAL A 286 5.17 2.60 14.52
N GLY A 287 5.88 1.82 15.33
CA GLY A 287 6.55 2.33 16.52
C GLY A 287 7.83 3.12 16.20
N VAL A 288 8.28 3.91 17.17
CA VAL A 288 9.56 4.66 17.12
C VAL A 288 10.58 3.92 17.99
N ALA A 289 11.73 3.55 17.43
CA ALA A 289 12.83 3.01 18.22
C ALA A 289 13.44 4.14 19.06
N ILE A 290 13.35 4.03 20.39
CA ILE A 290 13.81 5.07 21.33
C ILE A 290 15.04 4.65 22.14
N LYS A 291 15.42 3.36 22.08
CA LYS A 291 16.66 2.83 22.67
C LYS A 291 17.27 1.78 21.76
N ALA A 292 18.59 1.86 21.55
CA ALA A 292 19.39 0.85 20.87
C ALA A 292 20.29 0.11 21.88
N ILE A 293 20.84 -1.04 21.48
CA ILE A 293 21.64 -1.93 22.35
C ILE A 293 22.81 -1.18 23.00
N ALA A 294 23.48 -0.31 22.26
CA ALA A 294 24.65 0.43 22.73
C ALA A 294 24.31 1.68 23.57
N SER A 295 23.03 2.07 23.67
CA SER A 295 22.63 3.29 24.36
C SER A 295 22.00 3.02 25.72
N THR A 296 22.24 3.94 26.65
CA THR A 296 21.42 4.07 27.86
C THR A 296 20.26 5.01 27.54
N GLN A 297 19.05 4.65 27.96
CA GLN A 297 17.87 5.49 27.83
C GLN A 297 17.10 5.34 29.14
N PRO A 298 17.32 6.20 30.15
CA PRO A 298 16.66 6.10 31.45
C PRO A 298 15.24 6.66 31.43
N ASN A 299 14.93 7.53 30.46
CA ASN A 299 13.60 8.09 30.29
C ASN A 299 13.33 8.47 28.83
N TYR A 300 12.08 8.76 28.52
CA TYR A 300 11.63 9.28 27.24
C TYR A 300 10.56 10.36 27.47
N GLN A 301 10.69 11.50 26.78
CA GLN A 301 9.72 12.59 26.88
C GLN A 301 8.83 12.60 25.64
N TYR A 302 7.54 12.88 25.83
CA TYR A 302 6.57 12.99 24.74
C TYR A 302 5.49 14.04 25.04
N ILE A 303 5.01 14.71 23.99
CA ILE A 303 3.89 15.67 24.07
C ILE A 303 2.81 15.17 23.11
N TYR A 304 1.59 15.04 23.62
CA TYR A 304 0.43 14.72 22.80
C TYR A 304 -0.22 16.03 22.30
N PRO A 305 -0.28 16.27 20.98
CA PRO A 305 -0.74 17.54 20.44
C PRO A 305 -2.27 17.70 20.49
N VAL A 306 -3.01 16.60 20.64
CA VAL A 306 -4.48 16.57 20.57
C VAL A 306 -5.04 15.97 21.86
N ALA A 307 -6.17 16.50 22.33
CA ALA A 307 -6.91 15.94 23.44
C ALA A 307 -7.49 14.56 23.07
N GLY A 308 -7.43 13.60 23.97
CA GLY A 308 -7.83 12.23 23.69
C GLY A 308 -7.39 11.24 24.76
N ASN A 309 -7.77 9.97 24.56
CA ASN A 309 -7.30 8.86 25.38
C ASN A 309 -6.38 7.99 24.51
N TYR A 310 -5.17 7.76 25.00
CA TYR A 310 -4.11 7.07 24.28
C TYR A 310 -3.57 5.90 25.10
N HIS A 311 -3.10 4.88 24.39
CA HIS A 311 -2.34 3.76 24.95
C HIS A 311 -0.88 3.92 24.57
N ALA A 312 -0.09 4.49 25.47
CA ALA A 312 1.35 4.63 25.33
C ALA A 312 2.01 3.27 25.58
N VAL A 313 2.39 2.57 24.52
CA VAL A 313 2.94 1.21 24.60
C VAL A 313 4.45 1.21 24.37
N PHE A 314 5.18 0.61 25.31
CA PHE A 314 6.62 0.39 25.22
C PHE A 314 6.90 -1.10 25.08
N VAL A 315 7.55 -1.47 23.98
CA VAL A 315 8.00 -2.83 23.71
C VAL A 315 9.51 -2.87 23.93
N ALA A 316 9.90 -3.48 25.05
CA ALA A 316 11.28 -3.70 25.41
C ALA A 316 11.75 -5.09 25.00
N GLY A 317 13.04 -5.24 24.69
CA GLY A 317 13.59 -6.57 24.49
C GLY A 317 15.11 -6.66 24.55
N ASN A 318 15.56 -7.90 24.72
CA ASN A 318 16.95 -8.33 24.63
C ASN A 318 17.05 -9.37 23.51
N TYR A 319 18.02 -9.20 22.62
CA TYR A 319 18.15 -10.00 21.40
C TYR A 319 19.59 -10.48 21.24
N ASN A 320 19.77 -11.73 20.83
CA ASN A 320 21.07 -12.26 20.45
C ASN A 320 20.93 -13.17 19.21
N ALA A 321 22.03 -13.74 18.71
CA ALA A 321 22.02 -14.56 17.50
C ALA A 321 21.15 -15.82 17.58
N THR A 322 20.73 -16.24 18.77
CA THR A 322 20.03 -17.50 19.03
C THR A 322 18.60 -17.31 19.57
N GLY A 323 18.16 -16.08 19.82
CA GLY A 323 16.78 -15.83 20.26
C GLY A 323 16.52 -14.42 20.77
N SER A 324 15.32 -14.23 21.32
CA SER A 324 14.82 -12.95 21.86
C SER A 324 14.01 -13.14 23.14
N SER A 325 14.00 -12.10 23.98
CA SER A 325 13.15 -11.97 25.16
C SER A 325 12.52 -10.59 25.12
N THR A 326 11.19 -10.50 25.21
CA THR A 326 10.45 -9.23 25.09
C THR A 326 9.50 -9.03 26.26
N ASN A 327 9.23 -7.77 26.60
CA ASN A 327 8.24 -7.36 27.60
C ASN A 327 7.56 -6.08 27.13
N LYS A 328 6.24 -6.00 27.35
CA LYS A 328 5.40 -4.89 26.91
C LYS A 328 4.82 -4.18 28.13
N ARG A 329 4.87 -2.85 28.14
CA ARG A 329 4.16 -1.99 29.09
C ARG A 329 3.19 -1.09 28.35
N ASP A 330 1.97 -0.99 28.87
CA ASP A 330 0.88 -0.19 28.33
C ASP A 330 0.47 0.81 29.41
N ILE A 331 0.56 2.10 29.09
CA ILE A 331 0.21 3.19 29.98
C ILE A 331 -0.94 3.96 29.34
N THR A 332 -2.09 3.98 30.01
CA THR A 332 -3.22 4.82 29.62
C THR A 332 -2.92 6.29 29.90
N VAL A 333 -3.06 7.13 28.88
CA VAL A 333 -2.81 8.56 28.93
C VAL A 333 -4.07 9.30 28.50
N THR A 334 -4.61 10.15 29.36
CA THR A 334 -5.73 11.04 29.04
C THR A 334 -5.24 12.47 28.88
N ILE A 335 -5.46 13.06 27.72
CA ILE A 335 -5.10 14.44 27.40
C ILE A 335 -6.38 15.28 27.35
N LYS A 336 -6.44 16.31 28.18
CA LYS A 336 -7.52 17.30 28.21
C LYS A 336 -7.15 18.54 27.36
N PRO A 337 -8.16 19.26 26.84
CA PRO A 337 -7.98 20.51 26.11
C PRO A 337 -7.12 21.54 26.85
#